data_AF-A0A2G2X8Q2-F1
#
_entry.id   AF-A0A2G2X8Q2-F1
#
_cell.length_a   1.000
_cell.length_b   1.000
_cell.length_c   1.000
_cell.angle_alpha   90.00
_cell.angle_beta   90.00
_cell.angle_gamma   90.00
#
_symmetry.space_group_name_H-M   'P 1'
#
loop_
_entity.id
_entity.type
_entity.pdbx_description
1 polymer ?
#
loop_
_entity_poly.entity_id
_entity_poly.type
_entity_poly.pdbx_seq_one_letter_code
_entity_poly.pdbx_strand_id
1 'polypeptide(L)' 'MHRVTCKVISVATTNVRDLRNTLPFLTDNDDARIIGKLIAERSKEADVYAIAYEPGKNERIEGRLGIILDTIYKNRIIFV' A
#
# COMPACT_ATOMS: atom_id res chain seq x y z
N MET A 1 -8.27 -0.51 5.86
CA MET A 1 -8.98 -0.36 7.15
C MET A 1 -10.29 -1.12 7.06
N HIS A 2 -10.66 -1.88 8.07
CA HIS A 2 -11.95 -2.57 8.05
C HIS A 2 -13.06 -1.58 8.43
N ARG A 3 -13.96 -1.28 7.49
CA ARG A 3 -15.02 -0.28 7.66
C ARG A 3 -15.94 -0.57 8.84
N VAL A 4 -16.35 -1.84 9.02
CA VAL A 4 -17.35 -2.21 10.03
C VAL A 4 -16.78 -2.16 11.46
N THR A 5 -15.53 -2.55 11.66
CA THR A 5 -14.91 -2.61 13.00
C THR A 5 -14.01 -1.42 13.31
N CYS A 6 -13.80 -0.52 12.36
CA CYS A 6 -12.85 0.60 12.45
C CYS A 6 -11.42 0.18 12.83
N LYS A 7 -11.04 -1.08 12.60
CA LYS A 7 -9.69 -1.60 12.89
C LYS A 7 -8.78 -1.50 11.68
N VAL A 8 -7.53 -1.16 11.91
CA VAL A 8 -6.46 -1.28 10.92
C VAL A 8 -6.02 -2.73 10.88
N ILE A 9 -6.13 -3.37 9.71
CA ILE A 9 -5.72 -4.78 9.53
C ILE A 9 -4.22 -4.86 9.22
N SER A 10 -3.78 -4.08 8.23
CA SER A 10 -2.39 -4.01 7.78
C SER A 10 -2.00 -2.56 7.52
N VAL A 11 -0.72 -2.24 7.72
CA VAL A 11 -0.15 -0.91 7.48
C VAL A 11 1.27 -1.03 6.92
N ALA A 12 1.66 -0.09 6.05
CA ALA A 12 3.04 0.12 5.64
C ALA A 12 3.31 1.62 5.60
N THR A 13 4.47 2.01 6.13
CA THR A 13 4.93 3.40 6.15
C THR A 13 6.45 3.42 6.01
N THR A 14 6.97 4.45 5.35
CA THR A 14 8.41 4.71 5.24
C THR A 14 9.01 5.17 6.57
N ASN A 15 8.19 5.54 7.55
CA ASN A 15 8.64 5.96 8.88
C ASN A 15 8.92 4.79 9.85
N VAL A 16 8.84 3.54 9.39
CA VAL A 16 9.27 2.38 10.18
C VAL A 16 10.80 2.41 10.32
N ARG A 17 11.31 2.06 11.51
CA ARG A 17 12.73 2.13 11.86
C ARG A 17 13.63 1.38 10.87
N ASP A 18 13.18 0.24 10.37
CA ASP A 18 13.93 -0.58 9.42
C ASP A 18 13.99 0.09 8.04
N LEU A 19 12.84 0.52 7.50
CA LEU A 19 12.75 1.19 6.19
C LEU A 19 13.46 2.55 6.17
N ARG A 20 13.39 3.31 7.27
CA ARG A 20 13.96 4.65 7.37
C ARG A 20 15.49 4.67 7.20
N ASN A 21 16.17 3.60 7.59
CA ASN A 21 17.62 3.50 7.49
C ASN A 21 18.09 2.77 6.21
N THR A 22 17.20 2.01 5.56
CA THR A 22 17.51 1.24 4.36
C THR A 22 17.17 2.01 3.07
N LEU A 23 16.17 2.90 3.09
CA LEU A 23 15.77 3.67 1.91
C LEU A 23 16.65 4.92 1.76
N PRO A 24 17.37 5.08 0.63
CA PRO A 24 18.25 6.23 0.39
C PRO A 24 17.48 7.53 0.17
N PHE A 25 16.27 7.44 -0.38
CA PHE A 25 15.32 8.54 -0.55
C PHE A 25 13.96 8.05 -0.03
N LEU A 26 13.12 8.96 0.48
CA LEU A 26 11.80 8.63 1.04
C LEU A 26 10.65 9.04 0.10
N THR A 27 11.00 9.49 -1.10
CA THR A 27 10.11 10.15 -2.06
C THR A 27 10.30 9.64 -3.49
N ASP A 28 11.07 8.58 -3.69
CA ASP A 28 11.28 8.01 -5.03
C ASP A 28 10.13 7.06 -5.41
N ASN A 29 10.01 6.78 -6.70
CA ASN A 29 9.08 5.80 -7.25
C ASN A 29 9.40 4.37 -6.80
N ASP A 30 10.65 4.07 -6.46
CA ASP A 30 11.03 2.78 -5.91
C ASP A 30 10.48 2.57 -4.50
N ASP A 31 10.41 3.62 -3.68
CA ASP A 31 9.78 3.55 -2.36
C ASP A 31 8.29 3.20 -2.48
N ALA A 32 7.62 3.75 -3.48
CA ALA A 32 6.21 3.46 -3.78
C ALA A 32 6.01 1.97 -4.13
N ARG A 33 6.94 1.35 -4.87
CA ARG A 33 6.90 -0.10 -5.15
C ARG A 33 7.13 -0.92 -3.90
N ILE A 34 8.10 -0.54 -3.07
CA ILE A 34 8.41 -1.23 -1.81
C ILE A 34 7.19 -1.19 -0.88
N ILE A 35 6.57 -0.01 -0.73
CA ILE A 35 5.36 0.14 0.08
C ILE A 35 4.20 -0.68 -0.49
N GLY A 36 3.96 -0.63 -1.81
CA GLY A 36 2.90 -1.42 -2.45
C GLY A 36 3.08 -2.93 -2.24
N LYS A 37 4.32 -3.42 -2.37
CA LYS A 37 4.65 -4.83 -2.11
C LYS A 37 4.43 -5.19 -0.64
N LEU A 38 4.91 -4.35 0.27
CA LEU A 38 4.83 -4.60 1.71
C LEU A 38 3.39 -4.60 2.24
N ILE A 39 2.53 -3.70 1.72
CA ILE A 39 1.08 -3.73 2.01
C ILE A 39 0.48 -5.05 1.55
N ALA A 40 0.85 -5.50 0.34
CA ALA A 40 0.29 -6.72 -0.21
C ALA A 40 0.72 -7.97 0.57
N GLU A 41 2.00 -8.07 0.96
CA GLU A 41 2.51 -9.17 1.79
C GLU A 41 1.82 -9.21 3.16
N ARG A 42 1.76 -8.08 3.87
CA ARG A 42 1.10 -8.00 5.19
C ARG A 42 -0.40 -8.27 5.13
N SER A 43 -1.04 -7.90 4.02
CA SER A 43 -2.47 -8.17 3.86
C SER A 43 -2.72 -9.66 3.67
N LYS A 44 -1.86 -10.37 2.93
CA LYS A 44 -1.93 -11.84 2.81
C LYS A 44 -1.62 -12.56 4.12
N GLU A 45 -0.65 -12.07 4.89
CA GLU A 45 -0.38 -12.60 6.25
C GLU A 45 -1.60 -12.48 7.16
N ALA A 46 -2.45 -11.47 6.93
CA ALA A 46 -3.71 -11.25 7.63
C ALA A 46 -4.94 -11.88 6.92
N ASP A 47 -4.74 -12.77 5.94
CA ASP A 47 -5.79 -13.46 5.16
C ASP A 47 -6.73 -12.50 4.38
N VAL A 48 -6.19 -11.36 3.93
CA VAL A 48 -6.93 -10.33 3.17
C VAL A 48 -6.42 -10.28 1.73
N TYR A 49 -7.29 -10.70 0.80
CA TYR A 49 -6.98 -10.76 -0.64
C TYR A 49 -7.80 -9.79 -1.50
N ALA A 50 -8.76 -9.10 -0.90
CA ALA A 50 -9.60 -8.10 -1.57
C ALA A 50 -9.64 -6.81 -0.76
N ILE A 51 -9.46 -5.68 -1.43
CA ILE A 51 -9.48 -4.35 -0.81
C ILE A 51 -10.26 -3.36 -1.68
N ALA A 52 -10.88 -2.37 -1.05
CA ALA A 52 -11.45 -1.22 -1.76
C ALA A 52 -10.48 -0.04 -1.64
N TYR A 53 -10.20 0.63 -2.76
CA TYR A 53 -9.52 1.92 -2.75
C TYR A 53 -10.54 3.01 -3.10
N GLU A 54 -10.75 3.93 -2.16
CA GLU A 54 -11.67 5.05 -2.33
C GLU A 54 -10.85 6.32 -2.60
N PRO A 55 -10.81 6.81 -3.86
CA PRO A 55 -10.10 8.03 -4.18
C PRO A 55 -10.78 9.25 -3.56
N GLY A 56 -9.99 10.22 -3.12
CA GLY A 56 -10.48 11.52 -2.68
C GLY A 56 -11.13 12.32 -3.81
N LYS A 57 -11.84 13.40 -3.46
CA LYS A 57 -12.44 14.31 -4.45
C LYS A 57 -11.35 14.89 -5.35
N ASN A 58 -11.45 14.62 -6.66
CA ASN A 58 -10.47 15.00 -7.69
C ASN A 58 -9.09 14.33 -7.57
N GLU A 59 -8.96 13.24 -6.80
CA GLU A 59 -7.70 12.50 -6.73
C GLU A 59 -7.48 11.73 -8.04
N ARG A 60 -6.33 11.96 -8.68
CA ARG A 60 -5.94 11.26 -9.91
C ARG A 60 -5.03 10.10 -9.56
N ILE A 61 -5.31 8.93 -10.15
CA ILE A 61 -4.47 7.75 -10.02
C ILE A 61 -3.28 7.88 -10.97
N GLU A 62 -2.30 8.69 -10.57
CA GLU A 62 -1.08 8.97 -11.34
C GLU A 62 0.15 8.98 -10.43
N GLY A 63 1.35 8.93 -11.03
CA GLY A 63 2.60 8.97 -10.31
C GLY A 63 2.73 7.85 -9.26
N ARG A 64 3.13 8.22 -8.04
CA ARG A 64 3.37 7.26 -6.94
C ARG A 64 2.12 6.47 -6.56
N LEU A 65 0.95 7.11 -6.57
CA LEU A 65 -0.30 6.45 -6.23
C LEU A 65 -0.61 5.34 -7.23
N GLY A 66 -0.48 5.62 -8.53
CA GLY A 66 -0.63 4.62 -9.59
C GLY A 66 0.35 3.45 -9.42
N ILE A 67 1.61 3.74 -9.08
CA ILE A 67 2.63 2.71 -8.85
C ILE A 67 2.28 1.82 -7.65
N ILE A 68 1.79 2.39 -6.54
CA ILE A 68 1.38 1.62 -5.36
C ILE A 68 0.23 0.68 -5.72
N LEU A 69 -0.82 1.21 -6.35
CA LEU A 69 -2.00 0.42 -6.73
C LEU A 69 -1.67 -0.68 -7.73
N ASP A 70 -0.86 -0.37 -8.76
CA ASP A 70 -0.37 -1.35 -9.73
C ASP A 70 0.46 -2.44 -9.05
N THR A 71 1.32 -2.08 -8.09
CA THR A 71 2.14 -3.04 -7.36
C THR A 71 1.28 -3.96 -6.49
N ILE A 72 0.26 -3.42 -5.79
CA ILE A 72 -0.68 -4.21 -4.99
C ILE A 72 -1.44 -5.21 -5.89
N TYR A 73 -1.93 -4.75 -7.04
CA TYR A 73 -2.61 -5.59 -8.02
C TYR A 73 -1.70 -6.73 -8.53
N LYS A 74 -0.47 -6.40 -8.94
CA LYS A 74 0.54 -7.38 -9.39
C LYS A 74 0.87 -8.41 -8.32
N ASN A 75 0.77 -8.03 -7.05
CA ASN A 75 0.92 -8.93 -5.92
C ASN A 75 -0.34 -9.74 -5.59
N ARG A 76 -1.30 -9.89 -6.51
CA ARG A 76 -2.48 -10.77 -6.38
C ARG A 76 -3.45 -10.34 -5.29
N ILE A 77 -3.58 -9.03 -5.06
CA ILE A 77 -4.70 -8.47 -4.30
C ILE A 77 -5.70 -7.87 -5.29
N ILE A 78 -6.98 -8.19 -5.09
CA ILE A 78 -8.08 -7.76 -5.95
C ILE A 78 -8.63 -6.44 -5.41
N PHE A 79 -8.92 -5.51 -6.31
CA PHE A 79 -9.66 -4.29 -5.98
C PHE A 79 -11.16 -4.51 -6.20
N VAL A 80 -11.97 -4.21 -5.17
CA VAL A 80 -13.45 -4.32 -5.15
C VAL A 80 -14.14 -2.98 -4.95
#